data_AF-B1PUF1-F1
#
_entry.id   AF-B1PUF1-F1
#
_cell.length_a   1.000
_cell.length_b   1.000
_cell.length_c   1.000
_cell.angle_alpha   90.00
_cell.angle_beta   90.00
_cell.angle_gamma   90.00
#
_symmetry.space_group_name_H-M   'P 1'
#
loop_
_entity.id
_entity.type
_entity.pdbx_description
1 polymer ?
#
loop_
_entity_poly.entity_id
_entity_poly.type
_entity_poly.pdbx_seq_one_letter_code
_entity_poly.pdbx_strand_id
1 'polypeptide(L)'
;WTMGLNQHTRGVWCNNLVYNLHLLTGKISEPGNSPFSLTGQPSACGTAREVGTFSHRLPADMLVANKSHRDKAEQIWKLPEGTIVPQPGYHAVLQNRMLRDGLLNAYWVQVNNNLQAAANTNEEAYKGYRSPENFIVVSDAYPTVTAQAADLVLPSAMWVEKEG
;
A
#
# COMPACT_ATOMS: atom_id res chain seq x y z
N TRP A 1 1.62 15.80 12.16
CA TRP A 1 2.12 14.57 12.83
C TRP A 1 2.62 13.58 11.79
N THR A 2 3.41 12.56 12.17
CA THR A 2 3.91 11.47 11.28
C THR A 2 3.66 10.09 11.92
N MET A 3 4.68 9.23 12.00
CA MET A 3 4.57 7.83 12.41
C MET A 3 4.17 7.68 13.88
N GLY A 4 4.50 8.62 14.75
CA GLY A 4 4.09 8.56 16.17
C GLY A 4 2.58 8.43 16.36
N LEU A 5 1.76 8.99 15.45
CA LEU A 5 0.31 8.80 15.46
C LEU A 5 -0.14 7.70 14.48
N ASN A 6 0.57 7.53 13.36
CA ASN A 6 0.12 6.62 12.29
C ASN A 6 0.44 5.15 12.59
N GLN A 7 1.62 4.86 13.12
CA GLN A 7 2.05 3.50 13.52
C GLN A 7 1.57 3.18 14.94
N HIS A 8 0.24 3.19 15.11
CA HIS A 8 -0.39 3.01 16.41
C HIS A 8 -1.63 2.12 16.27
N THR A 9 -1.89 1.26 17.26
CA THR A 9 -3.06 0.34 17.26
C THR A 9 -4.41 1.06 17.32
N ARG A 10 -4.39 2.37 17.60
CA ARG A 10 -5.52 3.31 17.54
C ARG A 10 -5.23 4.52 16.66
N GLY A 11 -4.32 4.40 15.68
CA GLY A 11 -3.84 5.54 14.89
C GLY A 11 -4.93 6.34 14.20
N VAL A 12 -5.97 5.67 13.67
CA VAL A 12 -7.15 6.34 13.10
C VAL A 12 -7.84 7.23 14.12
N TRP A 13 -8.03 6.76 15.35
CA TRP A 13 -8.65 7.56 16.42
C TRP A 13 -7.76 8.72 16.83
N CYS A 14 -6.44 8.52 16.94
CA CYS A 14 -5.51 9.60 17.24
C CYS A 14 -5.58 10.71 16.18
N ASN A 15 -5.65 10.35 14.89
CA ASN A 15 -5.85 11.30 13.81
C ASN A 15 -7.17 12.07 13.97
N ASN A 16 -8.29 11.37 14.19
CA ASN A 16 -9.60 11.99 14.42
C ASN A 16 -9.59 12.95 15.61
N LEU A 17 -8.96 12.56 16.73
CA LEU A 17 -8.88 13.39 17.94
C LEU A 17 -8.08 14.68 17.71
N VAL A 18 -6.98 14.63 16.92
CA VAL A 18 -6.28 15.86 16.54
C VAL A 18 -7.19 16.77 15.72
N TYR A 19 -7.94 16.22 14.75
CA TYR A 19 -8.91 17.02 14.00
C TYR A 19 -10.00 17.63 14.89
N ASN A 20 -10.53 16.89 15.87
CA ASN A 20 -11.55 17.39 16.78
C ASN A 20 -11.10 18.67 17.50
N LEU A 21 -9.84 18.75 17.95
CA LEU A 21 -9.30 19.96 18.60
C LEU A 21 -9.32 21.17 17.65
N HIS A 22 -8.93 20.97 16.40
CA HIS A 22 -8.94 22.02 15.39
C HIS A 22 -10.35 22.43 14.97
N LEU A 23 -11.26 21.48 14.82
CA LEU A 23 -12.65 21.74 14.47
C LEU A 23 -13.38 22.48 15.61
N LEU A 24 -13.15 22.11 16.87
CA LEU A 24 -13.71 22.81 18.04
C LEU A 24 -13.23 24.25 18.15
N THR A 25 -12.03 24.55 17.68
CA THR A 25 -11.43 25.89 17.78
C THR A 25 -11.51 26.69 16.48
N GLY A 26 -12.11 26.15 15.42
CA GLY A 26 -12.19 26.79 14.10
C GLY A 26 -10.84 26.95 13.39
N LYS A 27 -9.81 26.23 13.84
CA LYS A 27 -8.42 26.37 13.37
C LYS A 27 -8.11 25.44 12.19
N ILE A 28 -8.73 25.72 11.04
CA ILE A 28 -8.63 24.87 9.85
C ILE A 28 -8.77 25.68 8.56
N SER A 29 -8.05 25.25 7.52
CA SER A 29 -8.15 25.80 6.15
C SER A 29 -7.84 27.29 5.99
N GLU A 30 -6.99 27.83 6.87
CA GLU A 30 -6.47 29.19 6.79
C GLU A 30 -4.94 29.17 6.69
N PRO A 31 -4.30 30.14 6.00
CA PRO A 31 -2.84 30.22 5.91
C PRO A 31 -2.17 30.25 7.29
N GLY A 32 -1.33 29.25 7.56
CA GLY A 32 -0.65 29.08 8.85
C GLY A 32 -1.51 28.49 9.98
N ASN A 33 -2.78 28.14 9.71
CA ASN A 33 -3.74 27.71 10.73
C ASN A 33 -4.52 26.46 10.27
N SER A 34 -3.89 25.28 10.36
CA SER A 34 -4.51 24.00 10.00
C SER A 34 -3.82 22.80 10.66
N PRO A 35 -4.54 21.70 10.95
CA PRO A 35 -3.92 20.40 11.17
C PRO A 35 -3.15 19.98 9.92
N PHE A 36 -1.97 19.37 10.11
CA PHE A 36 -1.14 18.89 9.01
C PHE A 36 -0.58 17.49 9.27
N SER A 37 -1.11 16.51 8.52
CA SER A 37 -0.60 15.14 8.48
C SER A 37 0.58 15.07 7.51
N LEU A 38 1.77 14.80 8.04
CA LEU A 38 3.01 14.77 7.28
C LEU A 38 3.19 13.38 6.64
N THR A 39 3.58 13.38 5.37
CA THR A 39 3.84 12.17 4.60
C THR A 39 5.34 11.91 4.55
N GLY A 40 5.74 10.65 4.80
CA GLY A 40 7.17 10.28 4.86
C GLY A 40 7.77 9.98 3.48
N GLN A 41 7.21 9.02 2.75
CA GLN A 41 7.70 8.65 1.43
C GLN A 41 7.37 9.73 0.38
N PRO A 42 8.25 9.96 -0.62
CA PRO A 42 8.16 11.10 -1.52
C PRO A 42 6.85 11.15 -2.32
N SER A 43 6.33 10.00 -2.76
CA SER A 43 5.06 9.92 -3.52
C SER A 43 4.03 9.01 -2.86
N ALA A 44 4.02 8.93 -1.52
CA ALA A 44 2.93 8.23 -0.83
C ALA A 44 1.57 8.95 -1.02
N CYS A 45 1.56 10.28 -1.19
CA CYS A 45 0.36 11.01 -1.62
C CYS A 45 0.05 10.73 -3.09
N GLY A 46 0.90 11.22 -4.00
CA GLY A 46 0.63 11.24 -5.44
C GLY A 46 0.47 9.86 -6.08
N THR A 47 1.24 8.87 -5.64
CA THR A 47 1.14 7.51 -6.19
C THR A 47 0.24 6.65 -5.33
N ALA A 48 0.62 6.35 -4.08
CA ALA A 48 -0.11 5.33 -3.33
C ALA A 48 -1.56 5.73 -3.04
N ARG A 49 -1.78 6.94 -2.53
CA ARG A 49 -3.10 7.43 -2.07
C ARG A 49 -3.99 7.91 -3.22
N GLU A 50 -3.44 8.74 -4.11
CA GLU A 50 -4.21 9.36 -5.19
C GLU A 50 -4.49 8.39 -6.35
N VAL A 51 -3.50 7.61 -6.81
CA VAL A 51 -3.75 6.51 -7.77
C VAL A 51 -4.46 5.33 -7.10
N GLY A 52 -4.30 5.16 -5.79
CA GLY A 52 -5.05 4.17 -5.02
C GLY A 52 -4.46 2.76 -5.12
N THR A 53 -3.15 2.60 -4.96
CA THR A 53 -2.45 1.30 -4.97
C THR A 53 -2.66 0.53 -3.65
N PHE A 54 -3.91 0.42 -3.22
CA PHE A 54 -4.32 -0.30 -2.02
C PHE A 54 -5.36 -1.35 -2.38
N SER A 55 -5.44 -2.39 -1.56
CA SER A 55 -6.30 -3.54 -1.84
C SER A 55 -7.80 -3.25 -1.92
N HIS A 56 -8.25 -2.08 -1.46
CA HIS A 56 -9.65 -1.67 -1.43
C HIS A 56 -9.96 -0.48 -2.35
N ARG A 57 -9.00 -0.04 -3.17
CA ARG A 57 -9.02 1.26 -3.83
C ARG A 57 -9.08 1.18 -5.35
N LEU A 58 -9.63 2.25 -5.90
CA LEU A 58 -9.48 2.68 -7.29
C LEU A 58 -8.94 4.12 -7.29
N PRO A 59 -8.48 4.66 -8.44
CA PRO A 59 -7.96 6.03 -8.51
C PRO A 59 -8.95 7.10 -8.01
N ALA A 60 -8.43 8.25 -7.58
CA ALA A 60 -9.21 9.45 -7.24
C ALA A 60 -10.29 9.22 -6.17
N ASP A 61 -9.86 8.72 -5.02
CA ASP A 61 -10.71 8.42 -3.87
C ASP A 61 -11.77 7.32 -4.02
N MET A 62 -11.79 6.65 -5.17
CA MET A 62 -12.72 5.58 -5.45
C MET A 62 -12.39 4.28 -4.68
N LEU A 63 -13.42 3.45 -4.53
CA LEU A 63 -13.41 2.24 -3.71
C LEU A 63 -13.92 1.09 -4.55
N VAL A 64 -13.22 -0.05 -4.49
CA VAL A 64 -13.66 -1.28 -5.19
C VAL A 64 -15.03 -1.73 -4.71
N ALA A 65 -15.40 -1.50 -3.45
CA ALA A 65 -16.70 -1.90 -2.91
C ALA A 65 -17.89 -1.14 -3.53
N ASN A 66 -17.69 0.05 -4.09
CA ASN A 66 -18.77 0.86 -4.66
C ASN A 66 -18.99 0.52 -6.15
N LYS A 67 -20.21 0.10 -6.52
CA LYS A 67 -20.53 -0.27 -7.91
C LYS A 67 -20.29 0.89 -8.89
N SER A 68 -20.74 2.11 -8.58
CA SER A 68 -20.60 3.23 -9.52
C SER A 68 -19.13 3.60 -9.76
N HIS A 69 -18.28 3.39 -8.76
CA HIS A 69 -16.84 3.58 -8.89
C HIS A 69 -16.21 2.54 -9.84
N ARG A 70 -16.61 1.27 -9.70
CA ARG A 70 -16.15 0.19 -10.59
C ARG A 70 -16.65 0.41 -12.02
N ASP A 71 -17.94 0.69 -12.19
CA ASP A 71 -18.55 0.93 -13.52
C ASP A 71 -17.80 2.06 -14.26
N LYS A 72 -17.47 3.16 -13.56
CA LYS A 72 -16.69 4.26 -14.12
C LYS A 72 -15.28 3.82 -14.53
N ALA A 73 -14.58 3.07 -13.68
CA ALA A 73 -13.23 2.58 -13.99
C ALA A 73 -13.24 1.59 -15.16
N GLU A 74 -14.19 0.65 -15.18
CA GLU A 74 -14.37 -0.32 -16.28
C GLU A 74 -14.65 0.36 -17.61
N GLN A 75 -15.50 1.40 -17.63
CA GLN A 75 -15.75 2.21 -18.83
C GLN A 75 -14.48 2.89 -19.35
N ILE A 76 -13.71 3.54 -18.46
CA ILE A 76 -12.46 4.22 -18.83
C ILE A 76 -11.43 3.22 -19.37
N TRP A 77 -11.29 2.08 -18.71
CA TRP A 77 -10.34 1.02 -19.06
C TRP A 77 -10.84 0.09 -20.17
N LYS A 78 -12.08 0.29 -20.66
CA LYS A 78 -12.72 -0.52 -21.70
C LYS A 78 -12.78 -2.01 -21.33
N LEU A 79 -13.12 -2.29 -20.08
CA LEU A 79 -13.29 -3.65 -19.56
C LEU A 79 -14.77 -4.08 -19.63
N PRO A 80 -15.06 -5.39 -19.74
CA PRO A 80 -16.40 -5.91 -19.55
C PRO A 80 -16.96 -5.52 -18.17
N GLU A 81 -18.27 -5.31 -18.09
CA GLU A 81 -18.94 -5.01 -16.81
C GLU A 81 -18.69 -6.12 -15.78
N GLY A 82 -18.32 -5.72 -14.57
CA GLY A 82 -18.08 -6.63 -13.44
C GLY A 82 -16.70 -7.31 -13.45
N THR A 83 -15.79 -6.91 -14.33
CA THR A 83 -14.39 -7.38 -14.33
C THR A 83 -13.67 -7.00 -13.03
N ILE A 84 -13.93 -5.81 -12.49
CA ILE A 84 -13.37 -5.36 -11.22
C ILE A 84 -14.19 -6.00 -10.08
N VAL A 85 -13.51 -6.75 -9.22
CA VAL A 85 -14.14 -7.42 -8.08
C VAL A 85 -14.51 -6.42 -6.98
N PRO A 86 -15.69 -6.54 -6.33
CA PRO A 86 -16.10 -5.64 -5.26
C PRO A 86 -15.37 -5.90 -3.92
N GLN A 87 -14.77 -7.06 -3.75
CA GLN A 87 -14.11 -7.48 -2.51
C GLN A 87 -12.72 -6.84 -2.40
N PRO A 88 -12.42 -6.15 -1.29
CA PRO A 88 -11.05 -5.76 -0.99
C PRO A 88 -10.09 -6.96 -0.98
N GLY A 89 -8.94 -6.81 -1.62
CA GLY A 89 -7.87 -7.79 -1.57
C GLY A 89 -7.10 -7.77 -0.25
N TYR A 90 -6.03 -8.56 -0.19
CA TYR A 90 -5.16 -8.66 0.99
C TYR A 90 -4.34 -7.37 1.21
N HIS A 91 -4.42 -6.79 2.40
CA HIS A 91 -3.54 -5.70 2.84
C HIS A 91 -2.16 -6.23 3.24
N ALA A 92 -1.15 -5.38 3.37
CA ALA A 92 0.27 -5.79 3.56
C ALA A 92 0.51 -6.92 4.58
N VAL A 93 0.03 -6.76 5.82
CA VAL A 93 0.17 -7.82 6.85
C VAL A 93 -0.62 -9.08 6.50
N LEU A 94 -1.80 -8.95 5.90
CA LEU A 94 -2.60 -10.10 5.46
C LEU A 94 -1.92 -10.84 4.30
N GLN A 95 -1.25 -10.14 3.37
CA GLN A 95 -0.46 -10.77 2.32
C GLN A 95 0.62 -11.69 2.91
N ASN A 96 1.34 -11.24 3.95
CA ASN A 96 2.33 -12.07 4.64
C ASN A 96 1.71 -13.35 5.24
N ARG A 97 0.51 -13.24 5.84
CA ARG A 97 -0.22 -14.39 6.38
C ARG A 97 -0.68 -15.34 5.28
N MET A 98 -1.24 -14.81 4.20
CA MET A 98 -1.73 -15.63 3.08
C MET A 98 -0.59 -16.32 2.33
N LEU A 99 0.60 -15.69 2.24
CA LEU A 99 1.81 -16.34 1.77
C LEU A 99 2.23 -17.49 2.69
N ARG A 100 2.29 -17.25 4.00
CA ARG A 100 2.62 -18.28 4.99
C ARG A 100 1.64 -19.45 4.92
N ASP A 101 0.35 -19.17 4.74
CA ASP A 101 -0.73 -20.16 4.76
C ASP A 101 -0.94 -20.84 3.40
N GLY A 102 -0.12 -20.52 2.38
CA GLY A 102 -0.21 -21.13 1.04
C GLY A 102 -1.44 -20.70 0.23
N LEU A 103 -2.10 -19.60 0.61
CA LEU A 103 -3.29 -19.05 -0.07
C LEU A 103 -2.95 -17.95 -1.09
N LEU A 104 -1.75 -17.37 -1.01
CA LEU A 104 -1.20 -16.46 -1.99
C LEU A 104 0.10 -17.06 -2.53
N ASN A 105 0.06 -17.61 -3.75
CA ASN A 105 1.18 -18.39 -4.29
C ASN A 105 1.98 -17.69 -5.39
N ALA A 106 1.51 -16.55 -5.89
CA ALA A 106 2.26 -15.70 -6.81
C ALA A 106 2.32 -14.29 -6.23
N TYR A 107 3.53 -13.79 -5.99
CA TYR A 107 3.69 -12.51 -5.32
C TYR A 107 4.84 -11.71 -5.94
N TRP A 108 4.50 -10.54 -6.47
CA TRP A 108 5.45 -9.63 -7.07
C TRP A 108 5.61 -8.37 -6.23
N VAL A 109 6.80 -8.20 -5.65
CA VAL A 109 7.20 -7.03 -4.90
C VAL A 109 7.89 -6.04 -5.83
N GLN A 110 7.38 -4.82 -5.90
CA GLN A 110 7.96 -3.75 -6.70
C GLN A 110 8.42 -2.60 -5.80
N VAL A 111 9.69 -2.20 -5.93
CA VAL A 111 10.26 -1.00 -5.26
C VAL A 111 10.05 -1.02 -3.74
N ASN A 112 10.21 -2.19 -3.12
CA ASN A 112 9.99 -2.37 -1.68
C ASN A 112 10.89 -3.47 -1.09
N ASN A 113 11.53 -3.16 0.04
CA ASN A 113 12.35 -4.10 0.79
C ASN A 113 11.61 -4.64 2.04
N ASN A 114 10.48 -5.31 1.79
CA ASN A 114 9.49 -5.71 2.79
C ASN A 114 10.04 -6.64 3.88
N LEU A 115 10.92 -7.61 3.56
CA LEU A 115 11.46 -8.51 4.58
C LEU A 115 12.30 -7.78 5.64
N GLN A 116 12.94 -6.66 5.26
CA GLN A 116 13.67 -5.82 6.21
C GLN A 116 12.78 -4.80 6.93
N ALA A 117 11.72 -4.31 6.26
CA ALA A 117 10.88 -3.23 6.78
C ALA A 117 9.62 -3.69 7.54
N ALA A 118 9.13 -4.90 7.26
CA ALA A 118 7.90 -5.42 7.85
C ALA A 118 8.09 -5.80 9.32
N ALA A 119 7.00 -5.70 10.08
CA ALA A 119 6.94 -6.25 11.41
C ALA A 119 6.85 -7.79 11.35
N ASN A 120 7.43 -8.45 12.35
CA ASN A 120 7.26 -9.88 12.59
C ASN A 120 7.64 -10.78 11.40
N THR A 121 8.70 -10.40 10.67
CA THR A 121 9.16 -11.12 9.47
C THR A 121 9.41 -12.60 9.72
N ASN A 122 9.97 -12.98 10.88
CA ASN A 122 10.30 -14.37 11.19
C ASN A 122 9.07 -15.29 11.29
N GLU A 123 7.91 -14.75 11.67
CA GLU A 123 6.70 -15.57 11.89
C GLU A 123 5.77 -15.67 10.69
N GLU A 124 5.78 -14.66 9.83
CA GLU A 124 4.86 -14.59 8.69
C GLU A 124 5.62 -14.47 7.37
N ALA A 125 6.19 -13.29 7.10
CA ALA A 125 6.72 -12.96 5.78
C ALA A 125 7.83 -13.92 5.32
N TYR A 126 8.85 -14.17 6.14
CA TYR A 126 9.98 -14.99 5.72
C TYR A 126 9.58 -16.45 5.44
N LYS A 127 8.72 -17.03 6.29
CA LYS A 127 8.19 -18.39 6.09
C LYS A 127 7.39 -18.47 4.79
N GLY A 128 6.55 -17.48 4.51
CA GLY A 128 5.80 -17.40 3.27
C GLY A 128 6.69 -17.23 2.03
N TYR A 129 7.67 -16.32 2.08
CA TYR A 129 8.58 -16.06 0.95
C TYR A 129 9.48 -17.25 0.62
N ARG A 130 9.77 -18.13 1.59
CA ARG A 130 10.60 -19.32 1.40
C ARG A 130 9.80 -20.61 1.23
N SER A 131 8.47 -20.52 1.22
CA SER A 131 7.61 -21.68 0.98
C SER A 131 7.78 -22.17 -0.47
N PRO A 132 7.98 -23.48 -0.71
CA PRO A 132 8.11 -24.01 -2.06
C PRO A 132 6.81 -23.92 -2.88
N GLU A 133 5.68 -23.66 -2.23
CA GLU A 133 4.38 -23.45 -2.90
C GLU A 133 4.24 -22.06 -3.50
N ASN A 134 5.13 -21.12 -3.14
CA ASN A 134 5.02 -19.72 -3.52
C ASN A 134 6.11 -19.36 -4.53
N PHE A 135 5.77 -18.50 -5.48
CA PHE A 135 6.71 -17.91 -6.43
C PHE A 135 6.81 -16.41 -6.21
N ILE A 136 7.98 -15.97 -5.77
CA ILE A 136 8.27 -14.59 -5.36
C ILE A 136 9.11 -13.89 -6.43
N VAL A 137 8.57 -12.80 -6.97
CA VAL A 137 9.28 -11.91 -7.89
C VAL A 137 9.62 -10.61 -7.15
N VAL A 138 10.85 -10.13 -7.29
CA VAL A 138 11.27 -8.84 -6.75
C VAL A 138 11.86 -7.97 -7.85
N SER A 139 11.28 -6.78 -8.03
CA SER A 139 11.81 -5.72 -8.89
C SER A 139 12.51 -4.67 -8.03
N ASP A 140 13.84 -4.64 -8.10
CA ASP A 140 14.69 -3.76 -7.30
C ASP A 140 15.94 -3.34 -8.10
N ALA A 141 16.53 -2.21 -7.73
CA ALA A 141 17.79 -1.72 -8.31
C ALA A 141 19.01 -2.35 -7.60
N TYR A 142 18.81 -2.86 -6.37
CA TYR A 142 19.86 -3.46 -5.56
C TYR A 142 19.49 -4.86 -5.07
N PRO A 143 20.48 -5.71 -4.74
CA PRO A 143 20.25 -7.03 -4.15
C PRO A 143 19.88 -6.92 -2.66
N THR A 144 18.69 -6.37 -2.36
CA THR A 144 18.16 -6.16 -1.00
C THR A 144 17.88 -7.46 -0.25
N VAL A 145 17.64 -7.39 1.07
CA VAL A 145 17.22 -8.55 1.88
C VAL A 145 16.00 -9.24 1.28
N THR A 146 15.07 -8.46 0.74
CA THR A 146 13.87 -8.99 0.07
C THR A 146 14.22 -9.66 -1.25
N ALA A 147 15.09 -9.06 -2.07
CA ALA A 147 15.54 -9.65 -3.33
C ALA A 147 16.31 -10.97 -3.10
N GLN A 148 17.12 -11.05 -2.05
CA GLN A 148 17.88 -12.27 -1.70
C GLN A 148 16.99 -13.45 -1.29
N ALA A 149 15.73 -13.20 -0.91
CA ALA A 149 14.77 -14.23 -0.56
C ALA A 149 13.82 -14.62 -1.72
N ALA A 150 13.92 -13.93 -2.86
CA ALA A 150 13.04 -14.12 -4.02
C ALA A 150 13.47 -15.30 -4.90
N ASP A 151 12.54 -15.76 -5.74
CA ASP A 151 12.80 -16.79 -6.74
C ASP A 151 13.21 -16.19 -8.09
N LEU A 152 12.74 -14.98 -8.38
CA LEU A 152 13.12 -14.19 -9.56
C LEU A 152 13.40 -12.74 -9.16
N VAL A 153 14.59 -12.25 -9.52
CA VAL A 153 14.96 -10.84 -9.36
C VAL A 153 14.99 -10.15 -10.72
N LEU A 154 14.25 -9.07 -10.84
CA LEU A 154 14.16 -8.25 -12.05
C LEU A 154 14.92 -6.93 -11.84
N PRO A 155 16.08 -6.71 -12.50
CA PRO A 155 16.82 -5.46 -12.37
C PRO A 155 15.97 -4.29 -12.89
N SER A 156 15.81 -3.27 -12.06
CA SER A 156 14.84 -2.18 -12.30
C SER A 156 15.51 -0.82 -12.35
N ALA A 157 15.19 -0.02 -13.37
CA ALA A 157 15.66 1.36 -13.49
C ALA A 157 15.13 2.24 -12.35
N MET A 158 16.01 3.08 -11.79
CA MET A 158 15.74 3.89 -10.60
C MET A 158 15.84 5.39 -10.84
N TRP A 159 14.99 6.15 -10.14
CA TRP A 159 15.03 7.62 -10.07
C TRP A 159 15.20 8.29 -11.46
N VAL A 160 16.29 9.03 -11.67
CA VAL A 160 16.57 9.83 -12.88
C VAL A 160 16.90 9.00 -14.11
N GLU A 161 17.01 7.67 -13.99
CA GLU A 161 17.13 6.77 -15.15
C GLU A 161 15.83 6.68 -15.96
N LYS A 162 14.73 7.26 -15.46
CA LYS A 162 13.43 7.36 -16.13
C LYS A 162 12.73 8.68 -15.81
N GLU A 163 11.76 9.03 -16.64
CA GLU A 163 10.79 10.09 -16.33
C GLU A 163 9.78 9.60 -15.28
N GLY A 164 9.27 10.51 -14.46
CA GLY A 164 8.35 10.22 -13.36
C GLY A 164 7.32 11.31 -13.14
#